data_AF-A0A1F8JJ93-F1
#
_entry.id   AF-A0A1F8JJ93-F1
#
_cell.length_a   1.000
_cell.length_b   1.000
_cell.length_c   1.000
_cell.angle_alpha   90.00
_cell.angle_beta   90.00
_cell.angle_gamma   90.00
#
_symmetry.space_group_name_H-M   'P 1'
#
loop_
_entity.id
_entity.type
_entity.pdbx_description
1 polymer ?
#
loop_
_entity_poly.entity_id
_entity_poly.type
_entity_poly.pdbx_seq_one_letter_code
_entity_poly.pdbx_strand_id
1 'polypeptide(L)'
;MADFFKEKNEYPSKKLSDPAESSLELSGDAGFFTTPKSRRSKTEFHDPFSDPNLFLAKKIKLQMLQSDTTEWSRKIETHVIAAILPEFTRKFPSYKLGINIIKKTWQKVAYYLGQIEKKHQALNPNGTLHLPFIIRENLRFLLEKQSDRVVHPLGLAHQLALKVSDCIATLDGEFVPLGELTGQITLLQRHLIPKEEISKPYLQDHYTELDKWIVEVQLELINDHPNLSASLLREAVEEHIQKTVSLASVKNLTLSAFALTAYQLYPSTSFHNFSTSDKNRLLGFIRSEVREKLEPNFNERHVFQFIRKILFLAKISQKMDKNLAQNQLEAALHYVFSLSTDCLDTTMPTIQEEVYELIQQELVTLKEKKIEQNIPHAVAALLDSFEEIENEPLLGKILQEDLEIVIWKVLEEEKGFISGLSSPKQEILQRLIAREIFHSKMPSLSEAVREVCIKLKKRSKIGTEKLAARSHLWSIQNDLPYGWIHLDTRDKYYAFIKKCVKETPGLTFAEIARESSYKYVKLHSSLHPWREELEKYFLFLLKYMWYNENRSSHSSTFERLILWHEHELLSHRQAMFPDLVQSTLIDTLKNLVPYLPVEESHVTSVIQPT
;
A
#
# COMPACT_ATOMS: atom_id res chain seq x y z
N MET A 1 -9.12 35.31 -6.59
CA MET A 1 -8.46 34.68 -7.74
C MET A 1 -7.14 35.40 -7.96
N ALA A 2 -6.02 34.74 -7.65
CA ALA A 2 -4.69 35.26 -7.96
C ALA A 2 -4.31 34.92 -9.42
N ASP A 3 -4.27 35.95 -10.26
CA ASP A 3 -3.32 36.36 -11.32
C ASP A 3 -2.48 35.39 -12.21
N PHE A 4 -2.61 34.05 -12.24
CA PHE A 4 -1.97 33.29 -13.37
C PHE A 4 -2.74 33.44 -14.69
N PHE A 5 -4.07 33.39 -14.64
CA PHE A 5 -4.94 33.69 -15.76
C PHE A 5 -5.84 34.87 -15.38
N LYS A 6 -5.42 36.11 -15.72
CA LYS A 6 -6.29 37.28 -15.57
C LYS A 6 -7.51 37.12 -16.47
N GLU A 7 -8.72 37.25 -15.92
CA GLU A 7 -9.94 37.29 -16.70
C GLU A 7 -9.93 38.50 -17.65
N LYS A 8 -9.93 38.25 -18.96
CA LYS A 8 -10.72 39.05 -19.89
C LYS A 8 -11.96 38.22 -20.22
N ASN A 9 -13.08 38.58 -19.61
CA ASN A 9 -14.41 38.09 -19.98
C ASN A 9 -14.75 38.57 -21.39
N GLU A 10 -14.28 37.87 -22.43
CA GLU A 10 -14.75 38.04 -23.81
C GLU A 10 -14.76 36.69 -24.54
N TYR A 11 -15.58 35.76 -24.06
CA TYR A 11 -16.24 34.77 -24.94
C TYR A 11 -17.63 34.46 -24.37
N PRO A 12 -18.70 34.53 -25.18
CA PRO A 12 -20.05 34.27 -24.70
C PRO A 12 -20.22 32.76 -24.50
N SER A 13 -20.20 32.33 -23.25
CA SER A 13 -20.72 31.04 -22.83
C SER A 13 -22.20 30.97 -23.19
N LYS A 14 -22.54 30.26 -24.27
CA LYS A 14 -23.92 29.85 -24.52
C LYS A 14 -24.36 28.96 -23.35
N LYS A 15 -25.41 29.39 -22.66
CA LYS A 15 -26.16 28.60 -21.67
C LYS A 15 -26.46 27.23 -22.26
N LEU A 16 -25.89 26.17 -21.69
CA LEU A 16 -26.48 24.85 -21.76
C LEU A 16 -27.68 24.88 -20.81
N SER A 17 -28.86 24.72 -21.40
CA SER A 17 -30.15 24.64 -20.71
C SER A 17 -30.20 23.41 -19.80
N ASP A 18 -30.70 23.61 -18.58
CA ASP A 18 -31.08 22.57 -17.63
C ASP A 18 -32.04 21.56 -18.28
N PRO A 19 -31.92 20.24 -18.04
CA PRO A 19 -33.03 19.33 -18.18
C PRO A 19 -33.82 19.32 -16.87
N ALA A 20 -35.09 19.68 -17.00
CA ALA A 20 -36.12 19.53 -15.99
C ALA A 20 -36.24 18.06 -15.51
N GLU A 21 -36.70 17.94 -14.27
CA GLU A 21 -37.18 16.72 -13.63
C GLU A 21 -38.12 15.92 -14.56
N SER A 22 -37.80 14.65 -14.81
CA SER A 22 -38.84 13.64 -15.06
C SER A 22 -38.33 12.25 -14.66
N SER A 23 -38.87 11.77 -13.56
CA SER A 23 -38.96 10.36 -13.18
C SER A 23 -39.61 9.52 -14.29
N LEU A 24 -38.99 8.40 -14.69
CA LEU A 24 -39.70 7.21 -15.17
C LEU A 24 -38.79 5.98 -15.19
N GLU A 25 -39.38 4.88 -14.74
CA GLU A 25 -38.80 3.58 -14.48
C GLU A 25 -38.52 2.73 -15.74
N LEU A 26 -37.60 1.77 -15.55
CA LEU A 26 -37.58 0.40 -16.07
C LEU A 26 -37.25 0.08 -17.55
N SER A 27 -36.37 -0.93 -17.63
CA SER A 27 -36.35 -2.08 -18.55
C SER A 27 -35.39 -2.05 -19.75
N GLY A 28 -34.73 -3.20 -19.92
CA GLY A 28 -33.72 -3.45 -20.94
C GLY A 28 -34.30 -3.64 -22.33
N ASP A 29 -33.45 -3.48 -23.34
CA ASP A 29 -33.03 -4.62 -24.16
C ASP A 29 -31.88 -4.22 -25.07
N ALA A 30 -31.09 -5.22 -25.43
CA ALA A 30 -30.07 -5.12 -26.46
C ALA A 30 -30.72 -4.82 -27.82
N GLY A 31 -30.27 -3.75 -28.49
CA GLY A 31 -30.79 -3.36 -29.80
C GLY A 31 -29.74 -2.65 -30.63
N PHE A 32 -29.17 -3.39 -31.58
CA PHE A 32 -28.40 -2.92 -32.72
C PHE A 32 -29.04 -1.67 -33.35
N PHE A 33 -28.33 -0.53 -33.35
CA PHE A 33 -28.66 0.57 -34.25
C PHE A 33 -27.97 0.36 -35.60
N THR A 34 -28.77 -0.13 -36.53
CA THR A 34 -28.54 -0.05 -37.97
C THR A 34 -28.39 1.41 -38.40
N THR A 35 -27.39 1.66 -39.25
CA THR A 35 -27.14 2.94 -39.89
C THR A 35 -28.32 3.42 -40.74
N PRO A 36 -28.75 4.69 -40.64
CA PRO A 36 -29.36 5.38 -41.75
C PRO A 36 -28.26 6.01 -42.61
N LYS A 37 -28.16 5.57 -43.87
CA LYS A 37 -27.42 6.29 -44.92
C LYS A 37 -28.03 7.68 -45.08
N SER A 38 -27.35 8.68 -44.51
CA SER A 38 -27.61 10.10 -44.76
C SER A 38 -26.34 10.76 -45.27
N ARG A 39 -26.50 11.65 -46.24
CA ARG A 39 -25.47 12.36 -47.02
C ARG A 39 -24.31 12.84 -46.14
N ARG A 40 -23.06 12.68 -46.62
CA ARG A 40 -21.81 13.19 -46.04
C ARG A 40 -21.95 14.65 -45.55
N SER A 41 -22.35 14.85 -44.30
CA SER A 41 -22.13 16.10 -43.58
C SER A 41 -20.69 16.07 -43.08
N LYS A 42 -19.97 17.14 -43.39
CA LYS A 42 -18.56 17.30 -43.01
C LYS A 42 -18.53 17.60 -41.51
N THR A 43 -17.69 16.90 -40.74
CA THR A 43 -17.50 17.15 -39.32
C THR A 43 -16.74 18.48 -39.13
N GLU A 44 -17.39 19.46 -38.52
CA GLU A 44 -16.76 20.72 -38.11
C GLU A 44 -15.99 20.57 -36.79
N PHE A 45 -15.01 21.46 -36.57
CA PHE A 45 -14.17 21.50 -35.37
C PHE A 45 -14.95 22.05 -34.17
N HIS A 46 -15.86 21.26 -33.59
CA HIS A 46 -16.66 21.71 -32.45
C HIS A 46 -16.01 21.45 -31.09
N ASP A 47 -15.20 20.38 -30.99
CA ASP A 47 -14.56 19.99 -29.73
C ASP A 47 -13.10 20.48 -29.68
N PRO A 48 -12.73 21.42 -28.77
CA PRO A 48 -11.36 21.91 -28.62
C PRO A 48 -10.35 20.82 -28.24
N PHE A 49 -10.81 19.69 -27.71
CA PHE A 49 -9.99 18.54 -27.31
C PHE A 49 -9.93 17.44 -28.38
N SER A 50 -10.55 17.63 -29.54
CA SER A 50 -10.48 16.66 -30.63
C SER A 50 -9.07 16.55 -31.21
N ASP A 51 -8.67 15.35 -31.66
CA ASP A 51 -7.37 15.08 -32.29
C ASP A 51 -6.97 16.10 -33.38
N PRO A 52 -7.89 16.60 -34.24
CA PRO A 52 -7.56 17.64 -35.21
C PRO A 52 -7.14 18.97 -34.58
N ASN A 53 -7.79 19.38 -33.48
CA ASN A 53 -7.47 20.64 -32.77
C ASN A 53 -6.16 20.52 -31.99
N LEU A 54 -5.93 19.40 -31.30
CA LEU A 54 -4.67 19.13 -30.60
C LEU A 54 -3.48 19.10 -31.54
N PHE A 55 -3.63 18.43 -32.70
CA PHE A 55 -2.61 18.43 -33.75
C PHE A 55 -2.32 19.85 -34.26
N LEU A 56 -3.37 20.64 -34.51
CA LEU A 56 -3.24 22.00 -35.01
C LEU A 56 -2.50 22.90 -34.01
N ALA A 57 -2.87 22.82 -32.73
CA ALA A 57 -2.24 23.56 -31.64
C ALA A 57 -0.73 23.26 -31.56
N LYS A 58 -0.36 21.98 -31.58
CA LYS A 58 1.05 21.53 -31.55
C LYS A 58 1.86 22.05 -32.74
N LYS A 59 1.30 21.99 -33.95
CA LYS A 59 1.97 22.46 -35.16
C LYS A 59 2.11 23.98 -35.17
N ILE A 60 1.09 24.70 -34.73
CA ILE A 60 1.13 26.16 -34.63
C ILE A 60 2.19 26.61 -33.62
N LYS A 61 2.28 25.99 -32.43
CA LYS A 61 3.35 26.31 -31.47
C LYS A 61 4.74 26.14 -32.08
N LEU A 62 4.99 25.04 -32.79
CA LEU A 62 6.28 24.82 -33.47
C LEU A 62 6.57 25.90 -34.51
N GLN A 63 5.58 26.31 -35.30
CA GLN A 63 5.74 27.38 -36.28
C GLN A 63 5.97 28.75 -35.61
N MET A 64 5.31 29.01 -34.48
CA MET A 64 5.52 30.22 -33.69
C MET A 64 6.94 30.29 -33.11
N LEU A 65 7.47 29.18 -32.60
CA LEU A 65 8.86 29.12 -32.10
C LEU A 65 9.90 29.33 -33.20
N GLN A 66 9.53 29.11 -34.47
CA GLN A 66 10.37 29.34 -35.65
C GLN A 66 10.15 30.73 -36.29
N SER A 67 9.18 31.50 -35.78
CA SER A 67 8.80 32.80 -36.33
C SER A 67 9.37 33.93 -35.47
N ASP A 68 9.82 35.01 -36.12
CA ASP A 68 10.34 36.21 -35.44
C ASP A 68 9.24 37.06 -34.76
N THR A 69 7.96 36.70 -34.96
CA THR A 69 6.82 37.42 -34.39
C THR A 69 5.68 36.47 -34.04
N THR A 70 4.99 36.80 -32.95
CA THR A 70 3.77 36.14 -32.49
C THR A 70 2.50 36.80 -33.04
N GLU A 71 2.62 37.90 -33.79
CA GLU A 71 1.49 38.60 -34.41
C GLU A 71 1.04 37.97 -35.73
N TRP A 72 -0.27 37.83 -35.93
CA TRP A 72 -0.81 37.27 -37.17
C TRP A 72 -0.63 38.23 -38.35
N SER A 73 -0.04 37.77 -39.45
CA SER A 73 0.14 38.53 -40.69
C SER A 73 -0.17 37.67 -41.93
N ARG A 74 -0.39 38.31 -43.10
CA ARG A 74 -0.60 37.58 -44.38
C ARG A 74 0.59 36.70 -44.78
N LYS A 75 1.81 37.12 -44.42
CA LYS A 75 3.03 36.34 -44.65
C LYS A 75 3.04 35.07 -43.80
N ILE A 76 2.73 35.20 -42.50
CA ILE A 76 2.59 34.07 -41.58
C ILE A 76 1.47 33.14 -42.02
N GLU A 77 0.31 33.69 -42.40
CA GLU A 77 -0.81 32.90 -42.91
C GLU A 77 -0.39 31.99 -44.07
N THR A 78 0.28 32.55 -45.08
CA THR A 78 0.71 31.78 -46.25
C THR A 78 1.73 30.71 -45.87
N HIS A 79 2.69 31.05 -45.00
CA HIS A 79 3.73 30.12 -44.54
C HIS A 79 3.18 28.99 -43.68
N VAL A 80 2.38 29.31 -42.65
CA VAL A 80 1.78 28.36 -41.72
C VAL A 80 0.79 27.44 -42.44
N ILE A 81 0.01 27.95 -43.39
CA ILE A 81 -0.87 27.12 -44.22
C ILE A 81 -0.04 26.13 -45.04
N ALA A 82 1.00 26.61 -45.73
CA ALA A 82 1.85 25.74 -46.55
C ALA A 82 2.54 24.65 -45.70
N ALA A 83 2.94 24.98 -44.47
CA ALA A 83 3.59 24.05 -43.56
C ALA A 83 2.63 23.01 -42.95
N ILE A 84 1.43 23.42 -42.52
CA ILE A 84 0.52 22.57 -41.74
C ILE A 84 -0.45 21.78 -42.63
N LEU A 85 -0.95 22.39 -43.71
CA LEU A 85 -2.05 21.84 -44.51
C LEU A 85 -1.74 20.46 -45.13
N PRO A 86 -0.56 20.20 -45.73
CA PRO A 86 -0.27 18.90 -46.35
C PRO A 86 -0.33 17.74 -45.35
N GLU A 87 0.24 17.96 -44.16
CA GLU A 87 0.27 16.94 -43.11
C GLU A 87 -1.11 16.78 -42.45
N PHE A 88 -1.84 17.89 -42.24
CA PHE A 88 -3.19 17.87 -41.71
C PHE A 88 -4.15 17.09 -42.61
N THR A 89 -4.16 17.36 -43.92
CA THR A 89 -5.04 16.68 -44.88
C THR A 89 -4.72 15.19 -44.98
N ARG A 90 -3.45 14.81 -44.85
CA ARG A 90 -3.04 13.40 -44.81
C ARG A 90 -3.56 12.68 -43.55
N LYS A 91 -3.46 13.33 -42.38
CA LYS A 91 -3.83 12.72 -41.09
C LYS A 91 -5.35 12.75 -40.82
N PHE A 92 -6.04 13.77 -41.31
CA PHE A 92 -7.47 14.01 -41.09
C PHE A 92 -8.21 14.29 -42.41
N PRO A 93 -8.29 13.32 -43.34
CA PRO A 93 -8.82 13.54 -44.70
C PRO A 93 -10.31 13.91 -44.75
N SER A 94 -11.06 13.59 -43.69
CA SER A 94 -12.48 13.93 -43.55
C SER A 94 -12.71 15.39 -43.12
N TYR A 95 -11.68 16.09 -42.67
CA TYR A 95 -11.79 17.46 -42.12
C TYR A 95 -11.25 18.50 -43.11
N LYS A 96 -11.94 19.64 -43.20
CA LYS A 96 -11.46 20.81 -43.95
C LYS A 96 -10.89 21.85 -43.01
N LEU A 97 -9.58 22.06 -43.06
CA LEU A 97 -8.91 23.09 -42.26
C LEU A 97 -9.13 24.48 -42.88
N GLY A 98 -9.95 25.31 -42.23
CA GLY A 98 -10.19 26.69 -42.63
C GLY A 98 -9.17 27.65 -42.02
N ILE A 99 -8.79 28.70 -42.76
CA ILE A 99 -7.84 29.74 -42.33
C ILE A 99 -8.26 30.38 -40.99
N ASN A 100 -9.57 30.60 -40.80
CA ASN A 100 -10.10 31.17 -39.55
C ASN A 100 -9.80 30.31 -38.32
N ILE A 101 -9.77 28.98 -38.45
CA ILE A 101 -9.46 28.06 -37.35
C ILE A 101 -7.96 28.12 -37.03
N ILE A 102 -7.11 28.17 -38.05
CA ILE A 102 -5.66 28.36 -37.90
C ILE A 102 -5.39 29.69 -37.17
N LYS A 103 -6.00 30.79 -37.63
CA LYS A 103 -5.84 32.11 -37.01
C LYS A 103 -6.30 32.13 -35.55
N LYS A 104 -7.48 31.56 -35.23
CA LYS A 104 -7.97 31.48 -33.85
C LYS A 104 -7.03 30.67 -32.97
N THR A 105 -6.52 29.55 -33.48
CA THR A 105 -5.59 28.70 -32.74
C THR A 105 -4.25 29.40 -32.53
N TRP A 106 -3.73 30.11 -33.54
CA TRP A 106 -2.54 30.97 -33.41
C TRP A 106 -2.70 32.02 -32.32
N GLN A 107 -3.81 32.76 -32.32
CA GLN A 107 -4.09 33.77 -31.30
C GLN A 107 -4.16 33.16 -29.89
N LYS A 108 -4.75 31.97 -29.76
CA LYS A 108 -4.86 31.26 -28.48
C LYS A 108 -3.49 30.77 -27.97
N VAL A 109 -2.66 30.21 -28.87
CA VAL A 109 -1.28 29.81 -28.55
C VAL A 109 -0.45 31.04 -28.16
N ALA A 110 -0.52 32.14 -28.93
CA ALA A 110 0.15 33.39 -28.63
C ALA A 110 -0.24 33.95 -27.26
N TYR A 111 -1.54 33.91 -26.92
CA TYR A 111 -2.04 34.34 -25.63
C TYR A 111 -1.38 33.55 -24.48
N TYR A 112 -1.41 32.22 -24.54
CA TYR A 112 -0.84 31.42 -23.45
C TYR A 112 0.69 31.49 -23.39
N LEU A 113 1.39 31.54 -24.53
CA LEU A 113 2.85 31.78 -24.55
C LEU A 113 3.20 33.12 -23.88
N GLY A 114 2.48 34.20 -24.21
CA GLY A 114 2.73 35.51 -23.62
C GLY A 114 2.45 35.60 -22.11
N GLN A 115 1.57 34.76 -21.56
CA GLN A 115 1.37 34.64 -20.10
C GLN A 115 2.52 33.88 -19.42
N ILE A 116 3.09 32.91 -20.13
CA ILE A 116 4.12 31.99 -19.63
C ILE A 116 5.53 32.55 -19.76
N GLU A 117 5.84 33.28 -20.83
CA GLU A 117 7.16 33.90 -21.06
C GLU A 117 7.57 34.83 -19.90
N LYS A 118 6.59 35.45 -19.24
CA LYS A 118 6.81 36.29 -18.05
C LYS A 118 7.18 35.49 -16.80
N LYS A 119 7.09 34.16 -16.84
CA LYS A 119 7.31 33.22 -15.73
C LYS A 119 8.23 32.08 -16.16
N HIS A 120 9.54 32.30 -16.09
CA HIS A 120 10.58 31.38 -16.58
C HIS A 120 10.47 29.91 -16.12
N GLN A 121 9.77 29.62 -15.00
CA GLN A 121 9.58 28.25 -14.47
C GLN A 121 8.34 27.53 -15.00
N ALA A 122 7.51 28.17 -15.83
CA ALA A 122 6.26 27.61 -16.34
C ALA A 122 6.45 26.61 -17.50
N LEU A 123 7.64 26.55 -18.09
CA LEU A 123 8.02 25.58 -19.11
C LEU A 123 9.17 24.69 -18.62
N ASN A 124 9.10 23.42 -18.98
CA ASN A 124 10.20 22.47 -18.83
C ASN A 124 11.30 22.77 -19.87
N PRO A 125 12.53 22.23 -19.72
CA PRO A 125 13.62 22.41 -20.69
C PRO A 125 13.29 21.94 -22.12
N ASN A 126 12.35 21.00 -22.26
CA ASN A 126 11.84 20.49 -23.55
C ASN A 126 10.72 21.38 -24.14
N GLY A 127 10.36 22.49 -23.49
CA GLY A 127 9.33 23.43 -23.93
C GLY A 127 7.89 23.00 -23.64
N THR A 128 7.64 21.93 -22.88
CA THR A 128 6.30 21.56 -22.42
C THR A 128 5.91 22.28 -21.13
N LEU A 129 4.62 22.31 -20.80
CA LEU A 129 4.16 22.94 -19.56
C LEU A 129 4.68 22.23 -18.32
N HIS A 130 5.18 23.03 -17.38
CA HIS A 130 5.57 22.56 -16.06
C HIS A 130 4.34 22.53 -15.14
N LEU A 131 3.61 21.42 -15.17
CA LEU A 131 2.34 21.25 -14.45
C LEU A 131 2.42 21.53 -12.93
N PRO A 132 3.45 21.05 -12.18
CA PRO A 132 3.62 21.41 -10.78
C PRO A 132 3.61 22.92 -10.54
N PHE A 133 4.34 23.69 -11.37
CA PHE A 133 4.39 25.15 -11.26
C PHE A 133 3.01 25.78 -11.48
N ILE A 134 2.31 25.40 -12.54
CA ILE A 134 1.01 26.00 -12.88
C ILE A 134 -0.02 25.72 -11.78
N ILE A 135 -0.11 24.47 -11.30
CA ILE A 135 -1.05 24.12 -10.22
C ILE A 135 -0.68 24.88 -8.94
N ARG A 136 0.60 24.87 -8.55
CA ARG A 136 1.12 25.56 -7.36
C ARG A 136 0.77 27.05 -7.36
N GLU A 137 1.07 27.76 -8.44
CA GLU A 137 0.78 29.19 -8.59
C GLU A 137 -0.71 29.48 -8.45
N ASN A 138 -1.56 28.60 -8.97
CA ASN A 138 -3.02 28.75 -8.87
C ASN A 138 -3.56 28.37 -7.48
N LEU A 139 -2.83 27.61 -6.67
CA LEU A 139 -3.21 27.27 -5.29
C LEU A 139 -2.71 28.29 -4.27
N ARG A 140 -1.72 29.12 -4.62
CA ARG A 140 -1.11 30.13 -3.73
C ARG A 140 -2.12 31.02 -3.02
N PHE A 141 -3.20 31.41 -3.69
CA PHE A 141 -4.20 32.29 -3.08
C PHE A 141 -4.92 31.68 -1.87
N LEU A 142 -4.93 30.35 -1.73
CA LEU A 142 -5.50 29.66 -0.57
C LEU A 142 -4.66 29.88 0.69
N LEU A 143 -3.37 30.17 0.56
CA LEU A 143 -2.52 30.60 1.67
C LEU A 143 -2.81 32.06 2.08
N GLU A 144 -3.14 32.91 1.11
CA GLU A 144 -3.26 34.36 1.29
C GLU A 144 -4.66 34.82 1.70
N LYS A 145 -5.71 34.06 1.38
CA LYS A 145 -7.11 34.41 1.63
C LYS A 145 -7.79 33.38 2.52
N GLN A 146 -7.57 33.46 3.82
CA GLN A 146 -8.35 32.72 4.82
C GLN A 146 -9.72 33.35 5.10
N SER A 147 -10.09 34.48 4.47
CA SER A 147 -11.29 35.25 4.82
C SER A 147 -12.28 35.46 3.66
N ASP A 148 -13.55 35.11 3.97
CA ASP A 148 -14.83 35.64 3.46
C ASP A 148 -15.43 35.15 2.13
N ARG A 149 -14.84 34.20 1.40
CA ARG A 149 -15.54 33.60 0.25
C ARG A 149 -15.47 32.08 0.26
N VAL A 150 -16.55 31.48 0.77
CA VAL A 150 -16.84 30.04 0.68
C VAL A 150 -17.13 29.68 -0.78
N VAL A 151 -16.10 29.61 -1.61
CA VAL A 151 -16.19 28.90 -2.89
C VAL A 151 -15.99 27.43 -2.57
N HIS A 152 -16.96 26.60 -2.93
CA HIS A 152 -16.90 25.15 -2.69
C HIS A 152 -15.59 24.58 -3.28
N PRO A 153 -14.78 23.81 -2.52
CA PRO A 153 -13.47 23.31 -2.97
C PRO A 153 -13.52 22.59 -4.32
N LEU A 154 -14.53 21.74 -4.54
CA LEU A 154 -14.71 21.07 -5.83
C LEU A 154 -14.96 22.03 -7.00
N GLY A 155 -15.72 23.10 -6.79
CA GLY A 155 -16.00 24.10 -7.83
C GLY A 155 -14.74 24.85 -8.21
N LEU A 156 -13.91 25.19 -7.22
CA LEU A 156 -12.60 25.77 -7.44
C LEU A 156 -11.67 24.79 -8.17
N ALA A 157 -11.56 23.56 -7.70
CA ALA A 157 -10.73 22.52 -8.34
C ALA A 157 -11.12 22.31 -9.80
N HIS A 158 -12.42 22.23 -10.09
CA HIS A 158 -12.94 22.06 -11.45
C HIS A 158 -12.60 23.26 -12.34
N GLN A 159 -12.78 24.49 -11.86
CA GLN A 159 -12.42 25.70 -12.61
C GLN A 159 -10.93 25.77 -12.91
N LEU A 160 -10.08 25.40 -11.95
CA LEU A 160 -8.64 25.32 -12.16
C LEU A 160 -8.29 24.22 -13.16
N ALA A 161 -8.90 23.04 -13.03
CA ALA A 161 -8.69 21.92 -13.94
C ALA A 161 -9.09 22.27 -15.37
N LEU A 162 -10.20 22.99 -15.58
CA LEU A 162 -10.59 23.49 -16.90
C LEU A 162 -9.53 24.40 -17.52
N LYS A 163 -9.02 25.38 -16.75
CA LYS A 163 -7.99 26.32 -17.24
C LYS A 163 -6.69 25.61 -17.55
N VAL A 164 -6.26 24.71 -16.68
CA VAL A 164 -5.01 23.95 -16.85
C VAL A 164 -5.12 22.97 -18.01
N SER A 165 -6.23 22.23 -18.13
CA SER A 165 -6.48 21.33 -19.26
C SER A 165 -6.53 22.08 -20.59
N ASP A 166 -7.20 23.24 -20.65
CA ASP A 166 -7.23 24.07 -21.85
C ASP A 166 -5.85 24.61 -22.24
N CYS A 167 -5.02 24.95 -21.25
CA CYS A 167 -3.65 25.39 -21.45
C CYS A 167 -2.78 24.25 -22.01
N ILE A 168 -2.88 23.03 -21.46
CA ILE A 168 -2.17 21.84 -21.95
C ILE A 168 -2.60 21.48 -23.37
N ALA A 169 -3.91 21.45 -23.63
CA ALA A 169 -4.43 21.19 -24.97
C ALA A 169 -3.94 22.22 -26.00
N THR A 170 -3.82 23.48 -25.59
CA THR A 170 -3.40 24.56 -26.50
C THR A 170 -1.89 24.63 -26.69
N LEU A 171 -1.08 24.39 -25.66
CA LEU A 171 0.37 24.53 -25.75
C LEU A 171 1.09 23.22 -26.04
N ASP A 172 0.69 22.12 -25.42
CA ASP A 172 1.37 20.85 -25.62
C ASP A 172 0.66 19.99 -26.67
N GLY A 173 -0.58 20.34 -27.00
CA GLY A 173 -1.39 19.59 -27.97
C GLY A 173 -1.77 18.22 -27.42
N GLU A 174 -2.00 18.15 -26.11
CA GLU A 174 -2.31 16.91 -25.38
C GLU A 174 -3.67 17.03 -24.67
N PHE A 175 -4.40 15.92 -24.65
CA PHE A 175 -5.64 15.83 -23.90
C PHE A 175 -5.35 15.31 -22.48
N VAL A 176 -5.85 16.02 -21.48
CA VAL A 176 -5.83 15.58 -20.09
C VAL A 176 -7.27 15.40 -19.60
N PRO A 177 -7.65 14.20 -19.11
CA PRO A 177 -8.98 13.97 -18.57
C PRO A 177 -9.31 14.93 -17.43
N LEU A 178 -10.36 15.73 -17.62
CA LEU A 178 -10.74 16.78 -16.66
C LEU A 178 -11.04 16.24 -15.27
N GLY A 179 -11.64 15.04 -15.18
CA GLY A 179 -11.94 14.40 -13.90
C GLY A 179 -10.69 14.04 -13.09
N GLU A 180 -9.63 13.54 -13.74
CA GLU A 180 -8.37 13.19 -13.09
C GLU A 180 -7.67 14.43 -12.53
N LEU A 181 -7.59 15.49 -13.34
CA LEU A 181 -6.99 16.75 -12.94
C LEU A 181 -7.80 17.46 -11.85
N THR A 182 -9.14 17.42 -11.94
CA THR A 182 -10.02 17.94 -10.87
C THR A 182 -9.80 17.16 -9.58
N GLY A 183 -9.69 15.83 -9.65
CA GLY A 183 -9.37 14.98 -8.51
C GLY A 183 -8.04 15.36 -7.88
N GLN A 184 -6.97 15.44 -8.66
CA GLN A 184 -5.64 15.83 -8.19
C GLN A 184 -5.64 17.20 -7.50
N ILE A 185 -6.24 18.21 -8.13
CA ILE A 185 -6.33 19.56 -7.54
C ILE A 185 -7.15 19.53 -6.25
N THR A 186 -8.27 18.79 -6.23
CA THR A 186 -9.09 18.62 -5.02
C THR A 186 -8.27 18.00 -3.89
N LEU A 187 -7.47 16.95 -4.18
CA LEU A 187 -6.64 16.29 -3.17
C LEU A 187 -5.53 17.20 -2.63
N LEU A 188 -5.02 18.13 -3.44
CA LEU A 188 -4.02 19.11 -3.00
C LEU A 188 -4.65 20.24 -2.19
N GLN A 189 -5.81 20.75 -2.61
CA GLN A 189 -6.51 21.85 -1.92
C GLN A 189 -6.88 21.52 -0.48
N ARG A 190 -7.34 20.28 -0.22
CA ARG A 190 -7.70 19.85 1.14
C ARG A 190 -6.53 19.87 2.14
N HIS A 191 -5.28 19.93 1.68
CA HIS A 191 -4.13 20.09 2.58
C HIS A 191 -3.92 21.52 3.04
N LEU A 192 -4.40 22.47 2.24
CA LEU A 192 -4.23 23.91 2.46
C LEU A 192 -5.40 24.52 3.23
N ILE A 193 -6.52 23.79 3.34
CA ILE A 193 -7.73 24.23 4.02
C ILE A 193 -7.81 23.57 5.42
N PRO A 194 -8.14 24.33 6.49
CA PRO A 194 -8.34 23.76 7.82
C PRO A 194 -9.43 22.68 7.84
N LYS A 195 -9.26 21.62 8.66
CA LYS A 195 -10.16 20.44 8.66
C LYS A 195 -11.62 20.78 8.97
N GLU A 196 -11.89 21.81 9.74
CA GLU A 196 -13.24 22.22 10.16
C GLU A 196 -14.08 22.81 9.03
N GLU A 197 -13.43 23.32 7.98
CA GLU A 197 -14.08 23.95 6.83
C GLU A 197 -14.48 22.94 5.74
N ILE A 198 -14.06 21.67 5.88
CA ILE A 198 -14.32 20.61 4.90
C ILE A 198 -15.53 19.77 5.36
N SER A 199 -16.64 19.84 4.63
CA SER A 199 -17.81 19.00 4.90
C SER A 199 -17.54 17.51 4.60
N LYS A 200 -17.94 16.63 5.52
CA LYS A 200 -17.72 15.17 5.48
C LYS A 200 -18.28 14.37 4.28
N PRO A 201 -19.35 14.76 3.54
CA PRO A 201 -19.97 13.83 2.58
C PRO A 201 -19.18 13.56 1.29
N TYR A 202 -18.23 14.42 0.92
CA TYR A 202 -17.72 14.45 -0.47
C TYR A 202 -16.51 13.52 -0.76
N LEU A 203 -15.99 12.82 0.24
CA LEU A 203 -14.70 12.11 0.15
C LEU A 203 -14.79 10.58 0.17
N GLN A 204 -15.96 9.99 0.41
CA GLN A 204 -16.08 8.53 0.54
C GLN A 204 -16.25 7.77 -0.78
N ASP A 205 -16.65 8.43 -1.88
CA ASP A 205 -17.16 7.72 -3.05
C ASP A 205 -16.14 7.42 -4.17
N HIS A 206 -14.85 7.75 -4.02
CA HIS A 206 -13.87 7.63 -5.14
C HIS A 206 -12.53 6.96 -4.83
N TYR A 207 -12.29 6.47 -3.61
CA TYR A 207 -11.07 5.72 -3.30
C TYR A 207 -11.22 4.23 -3.61
N THR A 208 -10.33 3.74 -4.46
CA THR A 208 -10.24 2.31 -4.78
C THR A 208 -9.43 1.57 -3.72
N GLU A 209 -9.55 0.24 -3.66
CA GLU A 209 -8.66 -0.59 -2.83
C GLU A 209 -7.18 -0.42 -3.20
N LEU A 210 -6.90 -0.10 -4.47
CA LEU A 210 -5.55 0.23 -4.92
C LEU A 210 -5.05 1.54 -4.28
N ASP A 211 -5.90 2.57 -4.18
CA ASP A 211 -5.54 3.83 -3.53
C ASP A 211 -5.19 3.61 -2.05
N LYS A 212 -5.99 2.79 -1.34
CA LYS A 212 -5.71 2.44 0.07
C LYS A 212 -4.36 1.74 0.21
N TRP A 213 -4.06 0.79 -0.69
CA TRP A 213 -2.81 0.06 -0.67
C TRP A 213 -1.60 0.95 -1.00
N ILE A 214 -1.74 1.85 -1.98
CA ILE A 214 -0.72 2.85 -2.32
C ILE A 214 -0.41 3.73 -1.11
N VAL A 215 -1.44 4.27 -0.45
CA VAL A 215 -1.25 5.12 0.74
C VAL A 215 -0.61 4.34 1.88
N GLU A 216 -1.03 3.10 2.13
CA GLU A 216 -0.42 2.25 3.15
C GLU A 216 1.08 2.10 2.91
N VAL A 217 1.48 1.64 1.71
CA VAL A 217 2.89 1.44 1.32
C VAL A 217 3.69 2.73 1.34
N GLN A 218 3.11 3.83 0.84
CA GLN A 218 3.73 5.15 0.82
C GLN A 218 4.12 5.60 2.23
N LEU A 219 3.21 5.50 3.20
CA LEU A 219 3.48 5.96 4.56
C LEU A 219 4.53 5.10 5.28
N GLU A 220 4.66 3.80 4.95
CA GLU A 220 5.76 2.98 5.46
C GLU A 220 7.11 3.43 4.90
N LEU A 221 7.17 3.63 3.57
CA LEU A 221 8.40 4.02 2.90
C LEU A 221 8.91 5.38 3.39
N ILE A 222 8.02 6.35 3.64
CA ILE A 222 8.44 7.66 4.17
C ILE A 222 8.86 7.57 5.65
N ASN A 223 8.37 6.59 6.42
CA ASN A 223 8.89 6.38 7.77
C ASN A 223 10.32 5.84 7.78
N ASP A 224 10.67 4.98 6.83
CA ASP A 224 12.04 4.50 6.67
C ASP A 224 12.94 5.58 6.03
N HIS A 225 12.39 6.37 5.12
CA HIS A 225 13.12 7.34 4.30
C HIS A 225 12.35 8.67 4.21
N PRO A 226 12.44 9.55 5.24
CA PRO A 226 11.59 10.74 5.36
C PRO A 226 11.82 11.82 4.30
N ASN A 227 12.93 11.75 3.55
CA ASN A 227 13.32 12.76 2.57
C ASN A 227 13.18 12.28 1.12
N LEU A 228 12.36 11.24 0.85
CA LEU A 228 12.10 10.78 -0.51
C LEU A 228 11.34 11.85 -1.30
N SER A 229 11.93 12.29 -2.41
CA SER A 229 11.24 13.14 -3.39
C SER A 229 10.01 12.44 -3.98
N ALA A 230 9.03 13.20 -4.47
CA ALA A 230 7.80 12.64 -5.02
C ALA A 230 8.02 11.61 -6.16
N SER A 231 9.06 11.76 -6.99
CA SER A 231 9.38 10.81 -8.06
C SER A 231 9.98 9.51 -7.52
N LEU A 232 10.94 9.60 -6.60
CA LEU A 232 11.56 8.43 -5.98
C LEU A 232 10.55 7.65 -5.12
N LEU A 233 9.67 8.36 -4.42
CA LEU A 233 8.59 7.76 -3.65
C LEU A 233 7.63 7.00 -4.55
N ARG A 234 7.25 7.57 -5.71
CA ARG A 234 6.41 6.89 -6.70
C ARG A 234 7.04 5.58 -7.15
N GLU A 235 8.30 5.62 -7.56
CA GLU A 235 9.04 4.44 -8.03
C GLU A 235 9.14 3.37 -6.94
N ALA A 236 9.45 3.76 -5.71
CA ALA A 236 9.55 2.85 -4.57
C ALA A 236 8.19 2.20 -4.22
N VAL A 237 7.10 2.96 -4.28
CA VAL A 237 5.74 2.42 -4.07
C VAL A 237 5.36 1.41 -5.16
N GLU A 238 5.61 1.76 -6.43
CA GLU A 238 5.33 0.87 -7.57
C GLU A 238 6.13 -0.44 -7.46
N GLU A 239 7.42 -0.32 -7.17
CA GLU A 239 8.31 -1.46 -6.99
C GLU A 239 7.85 -2.35 -5.81
N HIS A 240 7.49 -1.74 -4.68
CA HIS A 240 7.04 -2.47 -3.49
C HIS A 240 5.72 -3.22 -3.74
N ILE A 241 4.74 -2.57 -4.38
CA ILE A 241 3.47 -3.20 -4.76
C ILE A 241 3.72 -4.35 -5.74
N GLN A 242 4.54 -4.13 -6.78
CA GLN A 242 4.83 -5.17 -7.76
C GLN A 242 5.56 -6.37 -7.14
N LYS A 243 6.52 -6.12 -6.23
CA LYS A 243 7.19 -7.17 -5.44
C LYS A 243 6.18 -7.95 -4.61
N THR A 244 5.25 -7.27 -3.95
CA THR A 244 4.20 -7.90 -3.14
C THR A 244 3.24 -8.74 -3.97
N VAL A 245 2.84 -8.27 -5.17
CA VAL A 245 2.05 -9.08 -6.11
C VAL A 245 2.84 -10.34 -6.51
N SER A 246 4.12 -10.18 -6.86
CA SER A 246 4.97 -11.32 -7.24
C SER A 246 5.28 -12.28 -6.09
N LEU A 247 5.13 -11.84 -4.83
CA LEU A 247 5.26 -12.67 -3.64
C LEU A 247 4.07 -13.62 -3.52
N ALA A 248 2.85 -13.17 -3.83
CA ALA A 248 1.65 -13.99 -3.81
C ALA A 248 1.70 -15.17 -4.81
N SER A 249 2.52 -15.06 -5.86
CA SER A 249 2.74 -16.11 -6.86
C SER A 249 3.84 -17.12 -6.49
N VAL A 250 4.53 -16.94 -5.37
CA VAL A 250 5.59 -17.87 -4.94
C VAL A 250 4.99 -19.23 -4.57
N LYS A 251 5.53 -20.30 -5.17
CA LYS A 251 5.17 -21.67 -4.82
C LYS A 251 5.50 -21.92 -3.34
N ASN A 252 4.58 -22.53 -2.60
CA ASN A 252 4.75 -22.80 -1.17
C ASN A 252 5.02 -21.53 -0.33
N LEU A 253 4.43 -20.38 -0.70
CA LEU A 253 4.56 -19.12 0.04
C LEU A 253 4.30 -19.30 1.54
N THR A 254 3.24 -20.04 1.91
CA THR A 254 2.90 -20.27 3.32
C THR A 254 4.04 -20.98 4.05
N LEU A 255 4.58 -22.08 3.48
CA LEU A 255 5.71 -22.82 4.08
C LEU A 255 6.94 -21.92 4.23
N SER A 256 7.21 -21.10 3.21
CA SER A 256 8.34 -20.16 3.22
C SER A 256 8.16 -19.06 4.28
N ALA A 257 6.94 -18.57 4.48
CA ALA A 257 6.60 -17.60 5.51
C ALA A 257 6.78 -18.17 6.93
N PHE A 258 6.35 -19.41 7.15
CA PHE A 258 6.57 -20.13 8.39
C PHE A 258 8.06 -20.35 8.68
N ALA A 259 8.80 -20.89 7.72
CA ALA A 259 10.24 -21.12 7.84
C ALA A 259 11.00 -19.81 8.14
N LEU A 260 10.68 -18.74 7.41
CA LEU A 260 11.30 -17.43 7.61
C LEU A 260 11.05 -16.88 9.01
N THR A 261 9.81 -17.00 9.50
CA THR A 261 9.48 -16.50 10.82
C THR A 261 10.09 -17.35 11.93
N ALA A 262 10.08 -18.67 11.76
CA ALA A 262 10.75 -19.58 12.68
C ALA A 262 12.25 -19.29 12.77
N TYR A 263 12.91 -19.00 11.64
CA TYR A 263 14.32 -18.63 11.62
C TYR A 263 14.60 -17.37 12.47
N GLN A 264 13.72 -16.37 12.44
CA GLN A 264 13.84 -15.15 13.24
C GLN A 264 13.55 -15.37 14.73
N LEU A 265 12.56 -16.21 15.05
CA LEU A 265 12.12 -16.43 16.43
C LEU A 265 12.99 -17.45 17.17
N TYR A 266 13.61 -18.40 16.45
CA TYR A 266 14.40 -19.49 17.02
C TYR A 266 15.38 -19.04 18.12
N PRO A 267 16.21 -17.98 17.94
CA PRO A 267 17.16 -17.52 18.96
C PRO A 267 16.52 -17.08 20.28
N SER A 268 15.23 -16.75 20.29
CA SER A 268 14.49 -16.26 21.46
C SER A 268 13.63 -17.32 22.12
N THR A 269 13.65 -18.56 21.61
CA THR A 269 12.85 -19.66 22.17
C THR A 269 13.41 -20.16 23.50
N SER A 270 12.55 -20.70 24.37
CA SER A 270 12.96 -21.35 25.61
C SER A 270 13.77 -22.64 25.38
N PHE A 271 13.77 -23.17 24.14
CA PHE A 271 14.59 -24.31 23.71
C PHE A 271 16.07 -24.13 24.06
N HIS A 272 16.58 -22.88 24.03
CA HIS A 272 17.97 -22.60 24.36
C HIS A 272 18.31 -22.82 25.85
N ASN A 273 17.33 -22.97 26.74
CA ASN A 273 17.54 -23.27 28.16
C ASN A 273 17.73 -24.78 28.43
N PHE A 274 17.52 -25.65 27.44
CA PHE A 274 17.65 -27.09 27.59
C PHE A 274 19.12 -27.52 27.68
N SER A 275 19.37 -28.67 28.31
CA SER A 275 20.69 -29.29 28.32
C SER A 275 21.15 -29.64 26.90
N THR A 276 22.45 -29.66 26.65
CA THR A 276 22.99 -30.03 25.32
C THR A 276 22.55 -31.43 24.88
N SER A 277 22.43 -32.36 25.82
CA SER A 277 21.97 -33.73 25.54
C SER A 277 20.52 -33.75 25.07
N ASP A 278 19.63 -33.03 25.77
CA ASP A 278 18.19 -32.97 25.42
C ASP A 278 17.97 -32.27 24.08
N LYS A 279 18.73 -31.19 23.81
CA LYS A 279 18.69 -30.47 22.53
C LYS A 279 19.05 -31.39 21.37
N ASN A 280 20.16 -32.13 21.50
CA ASN A 280 20.63 -33.03 20.45
C ASN A 280 19.65 -34.19 20.23
N ARG A 281 19.05 -34.72 21.29
CA ARG A 281 18.03 -35.77 21.18
C ARG A 281 16.79 -35.28 20.44
N LEU A 282 16.27 -34.10 20.79
CA LEU A 282 15.10 -33.52 20.12
C LEU A 282 15.38 -33.19 18.65
N LEU A 283 16.50 -32.52 18.36
CA LEU A 283 16.88 -32.21 16.98
C LEU A 283 17.13 -33.48 16.17
N GLY A 284 17.73 -34.51 16.79
CA GLY A 284 17.93 -35.82 16.17
C GLY A 284 16.61 -36.48 15.79
N PHE A 285 15.65 -36.51 16.72
CA PHE A 285 14.31 -37.02 16.48
C PHE A 285 13.61 -36.28 15.33
N ILE A 286 13.49 -34.95 15.40
CA ILE A 286 12.82 -34.16 14.34
C ILE A 286 13.52 -34.36 12.99
N ARG A 287 14.85 -34.42 12.95
CA ARG A 287 15.59 -34.68 11.69
C ARG A 287 15.32 -36.08 11.14
N SER A 288 15.25 -37.10 11.98
CA SER A 288 14.89 -38.47 11.56
C SER A 288 13.50 -38.46 10.94
N GLU A 289 12.52 -37.92 11.65
CA GLU A 289 11.13 -37.80 11.20
C GLU A 289 11.03 -37.07 9.85
N VAL A 290 11.75 -35.94 9.70
CA VAL A 290 11.75 -35.16 8.45
C VAL A 290 12.39 -35.92 7.29
N ARG A 291 13.43 -36.72 7.54
CA ARG A 291 14.14 -37.47 6.48
C ARG A 291 13.40 -38.74 6.07
N GLU A 292 12.83 -39.45 7.03
CA GLU A 292 12.23 -40.77 6.82
C GLU A 292 10.77 -40.67 6.37
N LYS A 293 10.01 -39.70 6.92
CA LYS A 293 8.55 -39.65 6.73
C LYS A 293 8.07 -38.53 5.80
N LEU A 294 8.87 -37.49 5.57
CA LEU A 294 8.48 -36.41 4.65
C LEU A 294 9.03 -36.67 3.24
N GLU A 295 8.15 -37.16 2.37
CA GLU A 295 8.44 -37.48 0.96
C GLU A 295 9.14 -36.33 0.21
N PRO A 296 9.98 -36.60 -0.81
CA PRO A 296 10.66 -35.56 -1.59
C PRO A 296 9.69 -34.60 -2.30
N ASN A 297 8.50 -35.08 -2.68
CA ASN A 297 7.49 -34.34 -3.44
C ASN A 297 6.26 -34.00 -2.57
N PHE A 298 6.50 -33.47 -1.37
CA PHE A 298 5.43 -33.08 -0.47
C PHE A 298 4.61 -31.88 -1.02
N ASN A 299 3.33 -31.84 -0.64
CA ASN A 299 2.50 -30.65 -0.78
C ASN A 299 2.38 -29.92 0.57
N GLU A 300 1.82 -28.70 0.56
CA GLU A 300 1.65 -27.87 1.75
C GLU A 300 0.83 -28.59 2.86
N ARG A 301 -0.20 -29.35 2.47
CA ARG A 301 -1.05 -30.10 3.40
C ARG A 301 -0.26 -31.20 4.14
N HIS A 302 0.58 -31.94 3.43
CA HIS A 302 1.40 -33.01 4.02
C HIS A 302 2.36 -32.46 5.07
N VAL A 303 3.00 -31.30 4.82
CA VAL A 303 3.90 -30.67 5.79
C VAL A 303 3.15 -30.25 7.05
N PHE A 304 1.98 -29.62 6.92
CA PHE A 304 1.19 -29.24 8.09
C PHE A 304 0.65 -30.44 8.88
N GLN A 305 0.27 -31.53 8.21
CA GLN A 305 -0.13 -32.78 8.87
C GLN A 305 1.04 -33.39 9.65
N PHE A 306 2.22 -33.41 9.04
CA PHE A 306 3.45 -33.87 9.67
C PHE A 306 3.80 -33.07 10.94
N ILE A 307 3.77 -31.73 10.87
CA ILE A 307 4.03 -30.88 12.04
C ILE A 307 3.00 -31.13 13.14
N ARG A 308 1.72 -31.24 12.79
CA ARG A 308 0.65 -31.57 13.76
C ARG A 308 0.89 -32.92 14.43
N LYS A 309 1.36 -33.92 13.68
CA LYS A 309 1.73 -35.23 14.23
C LYS A 309 2.85 -35.08 15.27
N ILE A 310 3.96 -34.41 14.93
CA ILE A 310 5.06 -34.21 15.89
C ILE A 310 4.60 -33.45 17.14
N LEU A 311 3.88 -32.33 16.98
CA LEU A 311 3.37 -31.55 18.12
C LEU A 311 2.45 -32.37 19.02
N PHE A 312 1.66 -33.26 18.43
CA PHE A 312 0.77 -34.14 19.15
C PHE A 312 1.50 -35.27 19.87
N LEU A 313 2.46 -35.93 19.22
CA LEU A 313 3.33 -36.95 19.84
C LEU A 313 4.09 -36.34 21.03
N ALA A 314 4.59 -35.11 20.87
CA ALA A 314 5.25 -34.36 21.93
C ALA A 314 4.34 -34.05 23.14
N LYS A 315 3.04 -33.84 22.89
CA LYS A 315 2.03 -33.61 23.93
C LYS A 315 1.69 -34.90 24.67
N ILE A 316 1.51 -36.01 23.95
CA ILE A 316 1.08 -37.30 24.50
C ILE A 316 2.19 -38.04 25.23
N SER A 317 3.43 -37.95 24.75
CA SER A 317 4.60 -38.62 25.37
C SER A 317 4.84 -38.28 26.84
N GLN A 318 4.26 -37.17 27.31
CA GLN A 318 4.35 -36.72 28.70
C GLN A 318 3.35 -37.41 29.63
N LYS A 319 2.25 -37.91 29.08
CA LYS A 319 1.08 -38.38 29.82
C LYS A 319 0.89 -39.88 29.71
N MET A 320 1.43 -40.48 28.65
CA MET A 320 1.37 -41.91 28.43
C MET A 320 2.19 -42.70 29.46
N ASP A 321 1.60 -43.77 29.98
CA ASP A 321 2.33 -44.81 30.70
C ASP A 321 3.27 -45.53 29.73
N LYS A 322 4.57 -45.52 30.06
CA LYS A 322 5.63 -46.16 29.27
C LYS A 322 5.60 -47.69 29.36
N ASN A 323 4.80 -48.26 30.27
CA ASN A 323 4.70 -49.71 30.45
C ASN A 323 3.40 -50.30 29.87
N LEU A 324 2.79 -49.66 28.85
CA LEU A 324 1.55 -50.15 28.27
C LEU A 324 1.78 -51.49 27.54
N ALA A 325 1.01 -52.53 27.88
CA ALA A 325 1.15 -53.83 27.24
C ALA A 325 0.54 -53.81 25.82
N GLN A 326 1.19 -54.44 24.84
CA GLN A 326 0.70 -54.56 23.46
C GLN A 326 -0.76 -55.04 23.36
N ASN A 327 -1.13 -56.00 24.22
CA ASN A 327 -2.49 -56.55 24.27
C ASN A 327 -3.55 -55.50 24.68
N GLN A 328 -3.17 -54.47 25.44
CA GLN A 328 -4.06 -53.37 25.83
C GLN A 328 -4.27 -52.38 24.68
N LEU A 329 -3.23 -52.12 23.88
CA LEU A 329 -3.28 -51.33 22.65
C LEU A 329 -4.16 -51.99 21.60
N GLU A 330 -3.97 -53.29 21.37
CA GLU A 330 -4.78 -54.08 20.44
C GLU A 330 -6.27 -54.06 20.85
N ALA A 331 -6.57 -54.28 22.15
CA ALA A 331 -7.94 -54.22 22.65
C ALA A 331 -8.58 -52.84 22.43
N ALA A 332 -7.85 -51.75 22.62
CA ALA A 332 -8.35 -50.39 22.41
C ALA A 332 -8.57 -50.05 20.93
N LEU A 333 -7.67 -50.52 20.05
CA LEU A 333 -7.84 -50.43 18.60
C LEU A 333 -9.08 -51.19 18.13
N HIS A 334 -9.26 -52.43 18.58
CA HIS A 334 -10.44 -53.23 18.27
C HIS A 334 -11.73 -52.54 18.71
N TYR A 335 -11.73 -51.91 19.90
CA TYR A 335 -12.86 -51.12 20.38
C TYR A 335 -13.12 -49.86 19.53
N VAL A 336 -12.10 -49.11 19.13
CA VAL A 336 -12.31 -47.91 18.29
C VAL A 336 -12.77 -48.29 16.88
N PHE A 337 -12.27 -49.39 16.33
CA PHE A 337 -12.72 -49.92 15.04
C PHE A 337 -14.15 -50.46 15.07
N SER A 338 -14.52 -51.19 16.13
CA SER A 338 -15.88 -51.74 16.26
C SER A 338 -16.95 -50.64 16.33
N LEU A 339 -16.63 -49.51 16.99
CA LEU A 339 -17.45 -48.29 17.01
C LEU A 339 -17.68 -47.69 15.61
N SER A 340 -16.73 -47.88 14.68
CA SER A 340 -16.85 -47.38 13.29
C SER A 340 -17.62 -48.33 12.37
N THR A 341 -17.89 -49.56 12.80
CA THR A 341 -18.58 -50.62 12.03
C THR A 341 -19.94 -51.04 12.63
N ASP A 342 -20.52 -50.24 13.53
CA ASP A 342 -21.78 -50.51 14.23
C ASP A 342 -21.82 -51.86 14.99
N CYS A 343 -20.67 -52.40 15.38
CA CYS A 343 -20.57 -53.67 16.10
C CYS A 343 -20.35 -53.39 17.59
N LEU A 344 -21.44 -53.31 18.36
CA LEU A 344 -21.45 -52.80 19.75
C LEU A 344 -20.99 -53.82 20.83
N ASP A 345 -20.54 -55.01 20.45
CA ASP A 345 -20.24 -56.10 21.40
C ASP A 345 -18.86 -56.04 22.08
N THR A 346 -18.17 -54.88 22.03
CA THR A 346 -16.85 -54.73 22.66
C THR A 346 -16.92 -53.77 23.85
N THR A 347 -16.58 -54.27 25.04
CA THR A 347 -16.44 -53.45 26.25
C THR A 347 -15.25 -52.51 26.09
N MET A 348 -15.44 -51.23 26.44
CA MET A 348 -14.37 -50.23 26.40
C MET A 348 -13.22 -50.67 27.32
N PRO A 349 -12.00 -50.89 26.79
CA PRO A 349 -10.85 -51.21 27.62
C PRO A 349 -10.57 -50.11 28.64
N THR A 350 -10.15 -50.48 29.85
CA THR A 350 -9.79 -49.49 30.88
C THR A 350 -8.34 -49.05 30.68
N ILE A 351 -8.12 -48.11 29.76
CA ILE A 351 -6.80 -47.52 29.48
C ILE A 351 -6.86 -45.98 29.54
N GLN A 352 -5.69 -45.33 29.52
CA GLN A 352 -5.58 -43.87 29.56
C GLN A 352 -6.20 -43.21 28.32
N GLU A 353 -6.82 -42.04 28.52
CA GLU A 353 -7.53 -41.27 27.48
C GLU A 353 -6.60 -40.88 26.32
N GLU A 354 -5.33 -40.60 26.63
CA GLU A 354 -4.30 -40.23 25.66
C GLU A 354 -3.99 -41.35 24.65
N VAL A 355 -4.19 -42.61 25.04
CA VAL A 355 -4.03 -43.75 24.11
C VAL A 355 -5.15 -43.72 23.07
N TYR A 356 -6.38 -43.40 23.48
CA TYR A 356 -7.50 -43.23 22.55
C TYR A 356 -7.33 -42.02 21.65
N GLU A 357 -6.78 -40.91 22.17
CA GLU A 357 -6.41 -39.76 21.34
C GLU A 357 -5.40 -40.17 20.25
N LEU A 358 -4.34 -40.91 20.61
CA LEU A 358 -3.32 -41.40 19.65
C LEU A 358 -3.94 -42.30 18.58
N ILE A 359 -4.76 -43.27 18.99
CA ILE A 359 -5.47 -44.18 18.09
C ILE A 359 -6.34 -43.40 17.10
N GLN A 360 -7.13 -42.43 17.58
CA GLN A 360 -7.98 -41.62 16.71
C GLN A 360 -7.17 -40.79 15.70
N GLN A 361 -6.04 -40.21 16.12
CA GLN A 361 -5.22 -39.40 15.23
C GLN A 361 -4.50 -40.24 14.16
N GLU A 362 -3.97 -41.41 14.50
CA GLU A 362 -3.39 -42.33 13.51
C GLU A 362 -4.46 -42.92 12.58
N LEU A 363 -5.68 -43.17 13.07
CA LEU A 363 -6.78 -43.61 12.23
C LEU A 363 -7.16 -42.59 11.15
N VAL A 364 -7.10 -41.29 11.44
CA VAL A 364 -7.29 -40.25 10.41
C VAL A 364 -6.20 -40.38 9.32
N THR A 365 -4.96 -40.63 9.71
CA THR A 365 -3.83 -40.82 8.78
C THR A 365 -4.00 -42.10 7.94
N LEU A 366 -4.43 -43.20 8.56
CA LEU A 366 -4.68 -44.49 7.90
C LEU A 366 -5.89 -44.45 6.96
N LYS A 367 -6.91 -43.66 7.29
CA LYS A 367 -8.07 -43.35 6.44
C LYS A 367 -7.66 -42.63 5.17
N GLU A 368 -6.82 -41.60 5.28
CA GLU A 368 -6.30 -40.88 4.11
C GLU A 368 -5.47 -41.80 3.19
N LYS A 369 -4.78 -42.79 3.75
CA LYS A 369 -4.02 -43.80 3.00
C LYS A 369 -4.88 -44.96 2.46
N LYS A 370 -6.18 -45.02 2.77
CA LYS A 370 -7.10 -46.14 2.43
C LYS A 370 -6.68 -47.50 3.00
N ILE A 371 -6.00 -47.51 4.16
CA ILE A 371 -5.48 -48.74 4.82
C ILE A 371 -6.34 -49.13 6.03
N GLU A 372 -7.36 -48.34 6.38
CA GLU A 372 -8.18 -48.49 7.59
C GLU A 372 -8.75 -49.90 7.83
N GLN A 373 -8.95 -50.72 6.80
CA GLN A 373 -9.58 -52.04 6.94
C GLN A 373 -8.61 -53.14 7.42
N ASN A 374 -7.31 -52.88 7.51
CA ASN A 374 -6.31 -53.86 7.94
C ASN A 374 -5.86 -53.58 9.38
N ILE A 375 -6.60 -54.16 10.34
CA ILE A 375 -6.34 -54.01 11.79
C ILE A 375 -4.88 -54.36 12.14
N PRO A 376 -4.28 -55.47 11.65
CA PRO A 376 -2.85 -55.75 11.88
C PRO A 376 -1.89 -54.65 11.44
N HIS A 377 -2.15 -53.99 10.30
CA HIS A 377 -1.33 -52.85 9.86
C HIS A 377 -1.54 -51.60 10.71
N ALA A 378 -2.78 -51.36 11.16
CA ALA A 378 -3.09 -50.24 12.05
C ALA A 378 -2.45 -50.42 13.43
N VAL A 379 -2.49 -51.66 13.96
CA VAL A 379 -1.80 -52.06 15.20
C VAL A 379 -0.29 -51.85 15.06
N ALA A 380 0.33 -52.35 13.98
CA ALA A 380 1.76 -52.16 13.74
C ALA A 380 2.16 -50.67 13.67
N ALA A 381 1.42 -49.85 12.90
CA ALA A 381 1.70 -48.42 12.80
C ALA A 381 1.53 -47.66 14.13
N LEU A 382 0.59 -48.09 14.97
CA LEU A 382 0.37 -47.53 16.30
C LEU A 382 1.42 -47.99 17.31
N LEU A 383 1.89 -49.23 17.23
CA LEU A 383 3.01 -49.74 18.02
C LEU A 383 4.31 -49.05 17.64
N ASP A 384 4.58 -48.85 16.34
CA ASP A 384 5.73 -48.07 15.86
C ASP A 384 5.67 -46.64 16.43
N SER A 385 4.49 -46.00 16.37
CA SER A 385 4.30 -44.65 16.95
C SER A 385 4.43 -44.65 18.49
N PHE A 386 4.15 -45.78 19.15
CA PHE A 386 4.30 -45.94 20.60
C PHE A 386 5.75 -46.13 21.03
N GLU A 387 6.49 -46.98 20.31
CA GLU A 387 7.93 -47.19 20.52
C GLU A 387 8.71 -45.90 20.25
N GLU A 388 8.28 -45.10 19.25
CA GLU A 388 8.78 -43.76 19.01
C GLU A 388 8.58 -42.86 20.25
N ILE A 389 7.34 -42.81 20.78
CA ILE A 389 6.97 -42.05 21.98
C ILE A 389 7.78 -42.47 23.23
N GLU A 390 7.99 -43.77 23.43
CA GLU A 390 8.70 -44.31 24.59
C GLU A 390 10.16 -43.85 24.63
N ASN A 391 10.76 -43.72 23.43
CA ASN A 391 12.12 -43.29 23.18
C ASN A 391 12.30 -41.76 23.01
N GLU A 392 11.26 -40.96 23.22
CA GLU A 392 11.33 -39.49 23.15
C GLU A 392 12.13 -38.88 24.32
N PRO A 393 12.85 -37.75 24.10
CA PRO A 393 13.19 -36.84 25.18
C PRO A 393 11.91 -36.36 25.89
N LEU A 394 11.99 -35.98 27.17
CA LEU A 394 10.85 -35.38 27.89
C LEU A 394 10.52 -34.01 27.27
N LEU A 395 9.63 -34.00 26.27
CA LEU A 395 9.23 -32.81 25.53
C LEU A 395 8.34 -31.86 26.35
N GLY A 396 7.89 -32.27 27.54
CA GLY A 396 6.95 -31.48 28.36
C GLY A 396 7.45 -30.22 29.01
N LYS A 397 8.73 -29.88 28.83
CA LYS A 397 9.26 -28.60 29.31
C LYS A 397 9.19 -27.49 28.26
N ILE A 398 8.97 -27.82 26.98
CA ILE A 398 8.96 -26.82 25.90
C ILE A 398 7.54 -26.32 25.68
N LEU A 399 7.38 -25.01 25.52
CA LEU A 399 6.10 -24.45 25.08
C LEU A 399 5.80 -24.97 23.67
N GLN A 400 4.53 -25.30 23.39
CA GLN A 400 4.12 -25.85 22.10
C GLN A 400 4.52 -24.94 20.92
N GLU A 401 4.44 -23.61 21.10
CA GLU A 401 4.88 -22.63 20.10
C GLU A 401 6.40 -22.68 19.85
N ASP A 402 7.20 -22.82 20.92
CA ASP A 402 8.65 -22.97 20.80
C ASP A 402 9.01 -24.27 20.07
N LEU A 403 8.28 -25.36 20.33
CA LEU A 403 8.46 -26.61 19.60
C LEU A 403 8.10 -26.46 18.12
N GLU A 404 7.00 -25.78 17.79
CA GLU A 404 6.62 -25.50 16.40
C GLU A 404 7.73 -24.69 15.69
N ILE A 405 8.29 -23.68 16.35
CA ILE A 405 9.43 -22.90 15.83
C ILE A 405 10.65 -23.80 15.57
N VAL A 406 10.98 -24.71 16.49
CA VAL A 406 12.10 -25.65 16.34
C VAL A 406 11.86 -26.60 15.16
N ILE A 407 10.64 -27.13 15.01
CA ILE A 407 10.29 -28.02 13.89
C ILE A 407 10.45 -27.28 12.56
N TRP A 408 9.94 -26.06 12.44
CA TRP A 408 10.11 -25.24 11.24
C TRP A 408 11.56 -24.89 10.94
N LYS A 409 12.38 -24.66 11.98
CA LYS A 409 13.82 -24.41 11.82
C LYS A 409 14.54 -25.62 11.22
N VAL A 410 14.22 -26.83 11.69
CA VAL A 410 14.79 -28.08 11.15
C VAL A 410 14.28 -28.35 9.74
N LEU A 411 12.98 -28.14 9.50
CA LEU A 411 12.38 -28.25 8.16
C LEU A 411 13.06 -27.32 7.15
N GLU A 412 13.40 -26.09 7.56
CA GLU A 412 14.18 -25.18 6.73
C GLU A 412 15.59 -25.71 6.44
N GLU A 413 16.31 -26.22 7.45
CA GLU A 413 17.65 -26.77 7.27
C GLU A 413 17.68 -27.97 6.32
N GLU A 414 16.66 -28.83 6.38
CA GLU A 414 16.60 -30.09 5.62
C GLU A 414 15.97 -29.92 4.23
N LYS A 415 15.02 -28.98 4.05
CA LYS A 415 14.26 -28.84 2.79
C LYS A 415 14.42 -27.48 2.10
N GLY A 416 14.94 -26.45 2.78
CA GLY A 416 15.33 -25.16 2.17
C GLY A 416 14.17 -24.33 1.59
N PHE A 417 13.13 -24.04 2.36
CA PHE A 417 11.97 -23.27 1.93
C PHE A 417 12.29 -21.78 1.67
N ILE A 418 13.22 -21.19 2.43
CA ILE A 418 13.57 -19.76 2.29
C ILE A 418 14.39 -19.52 1.02
N SER A 419 15.14 -20.52 0.54
CA SER A 419 16.03 -20.40 -0.63
C SER A 419 15.32 -19.90 -1.91
N GLY A 420 14.02 -20.14 -2.03
CA GLY A 420 13.19 -19.66 -3.15
C GLY A 420 12.73 -18.20 -3.05
N LEU A 421 13.01 -17.52 -1.94
CA LEU A 421 12.66 -16.11 -1.70
C LEU A 421 13.90 -15.22 -1.82
N SER A 422 13.88 -14.25 -2.74
CA SER A 422 14.90 -13.19 -2.77
C SER A 422 14.86 -12.33 -1.50
N SER A 423 15.99 -11.81 -1.03
CA SER A 423 16.07 -10.96 0.18
C SER A 423 15.01 -9.84 0.26
N PRO A 424 14.73 -9.05 -0.81
CA PRO A 424 13.68 -8.03 -0.77
C PRO A 424 12.26 -8.57 -0.52
N LYS A 425 11.98 -9.81 -0.96
CA LYS A 425 10.70 -10.49 -0.72
C LYS A 425 10.61 -11.00 0.71
N GLN A 426 11.73 -11.45 1.28
CA GLN A 426 11.81 -11.86 2.68
C GLN A 426 11.52 -10.67 3.59
N GLU A 427 12.12 -9.51 3.34
CA GLU A 427 11.89 -8.28 4.11
C GLU A 427 10.41 -7.85 4.08
N ILE A 428 9.78 -7.81 2.89
CA ILE A 428 8.35 -7.48 2.77
C ILE A 428 7.50 -8.47 3.58
N LEU A 429 7.77 -9.77 3.46
CA LEU A 429 7.02 -10.80 4.16
C LEU A 429 7.15 -10.70 5.68
N GLN A 430 8.38 -10.47 6.18
CA GLN A 430 8.66 -10.27 7.61
C GLN A 430 7.91 -9.06 8.16
N ARG A 431 7.93 -7.94 7.45
CA ARG A 431 7.20 -6.72 7.85
C ARG A 431 5.70 -6.95 7.93
N LEU A 432 5.13 -7.65 6.94
CA LEU A 432 3.70 -7.98 6.94
C LEU A 432 3.32 -8.87 8.13
N ILE A 433 4.17 -9.84 8.47
CA ILE A 433 3.97 -10.74 9.62
C ILE A 433 4.10 -9.98 10.93
N ALA A 434 5.13 -9.14 11.10
CA ALA A 434 5.30 -8.30 12.28
C ALA A 434 4.06 -7.41 12.52
N ARG A 435 3.54 -6.79 11.46
CA ARG A 435 2.32 -5.99 11.53
C ARG A 435 1.11 -6.80 11.96
N GLU A 436 0.95 -8.01 11.42
CA GLU A 436 -0.17 -8.85 11.82
C GLU A 436 -0.08 -9.20 13.30
N ILE A 437 1.11 -9.52 13.80
CA ILE A 437 1.39 -9.77 15.22
C ILE A 437 1.05 -8.55 16.07
N PHE A 438 1.31 -7.34 15.59
CA PHE A 438 0.98 -6.13 16.34
C PHE A 438 -0.55 -5.93 16.43
N HIS A 439 -1.27 -5.92 15.32
CA HIS A 439 -2.69 -5.52 15.28
C HIS A 439 -3.66 -6.52 15.94
N SER A 440 -3.20 -7.73 16.19
CA SER A 440 -4.02 -8.84 16.64
C SER A 440 -3.93 -9.01 18.16
N LYS A 441 -5.01 -9.49 18.78
CA LYS A 441 -5.09 -9.73 20.24
C LYS A 441 -4.34 -11.02 20.63
N MET A 442 -3.05 -11.09 20.32
CA MET A 442 -2.17 -12.24 20.59
C MET A 442 -2.55 -13.52 19.81
N PRO A 443 -2.56 -13.51 18.47
CA PRO A 443 -2.67 -14.73 17.70
C PRO A 443 -1.38 -15.52 17.89
N SER A 444 -1.50 -16.83 17.89
CA SER A 444 -0.32 -17.69 17.73
C SER A 444 0.43 -17.29 16.46
N LEU A 445 1.74 -17.51 16.42
CA LEU A 445 2.56 -17.27 15.22
C LEU A 445 1.88 -17.81 13.94
N SER A 446 1.31 -18.99 14.05
CA SER A 446 0.69 -19.74 12.95
C SER A 446 -0.58 -19.09 12.42
N GLU A 447 -1.32 -18.39 13.26
CA GLU A 447 -2.45 -17.57 12.84
C GLU A 447 -1.98 -16.32 12.09
N ALA A 448 -0.98 -15.60 12.63
CA ALA A 448 -0.44 -14.40 11.98
C ALA A 448 0.10 -14.69 10.57
N VAL A 449 0.89 -15.76 10.43
CA VAL A 449 1.42 -16.18 9.11
C VAL A 449 0.30 -16.53 8.13
N ARG A 450 -0.70 -17.29 8.57
CA ARG A 450 -1.84 -17.67 7.71
C ARG A 450 -2.64 -16.45 7.27
N GLU A 451 -2.94 -15.54 8.18
CA GLU A 451 -3.68 -14.31 7.86
C GLU A 451 -2.91 -13.45 6.85
N VAL A 452 -1.59 -13.29 7.02
CA VAL A 452 -0.75 -12.58 6.04
C VAL A 452 -0.80 -13.26 4.67
N CYS A 453 -0.65 -14.58 4.59
CA CYS A 453 -0.73 -15.30 3.31
C CYS A 453 -2.11 -15.16 2.66
N ILE A 454 -3.19 -15.15 3.44
CA ILE A 454 -4.56 -14.90 2.94
C ILE A 454 -4.68 -13.47 2.41
N LYS A 455 -4.20 -12.47 3.18
CA LYS A 455 -4.21 -11.05 2.78
C LYS A 455 -3.40 -10.83 1.51
N LEU A 456 -2.23 -11.46 1.37
CA LEU A 456 -1.41 -11.41 0.16
C LEU A 456 -2.15 -11.96 -1.07
N LYS A 457 -2.81 -13.14 -0.93
CA LYS A 457 -3.65 -13.72 -2.00
C LYS A 457 -4.86 -12.86 -2.35
N LYS A 458 -5.38 -12.06 -1.42
CA LYS A 458 -6.45 -11.08 -1.68
C LYS A 458 -5.89 -9.85 -2.39
N ARG A 459 -4.76 -9.30 -1.92
CA ARG A 459 -4.09 -8.14 -2.53
C ARG A 459 -3.64 -8.41 -3.96
N SER A 460 -3.19 -9.63 -4.27
CA SER A 460 -2.83 -10.01 -5.64
C SER A 460 -4.00 -10.04 -6.63
N LYS A 461 -5.26 -9.93 -6.15
CA LYS A 461 -6.45 -9.81 -7.00
C LYS A 461 -6.85 -8.35 -7.25
N ILE A 462 -6.20 -7.39 -6.61
CA ILE A 462 -6.40 -5.97 -6.87
C ILE A 462 -5.76 -5.65 -8.22
N GLY A 463 -6.54 -5.13 -9.18
CA GLY A 463 -6.04 -4.73 -10.49
C GLY A 463 -4.97 -3.64 -10.37
N THR A 464 -3.81 -3.87 -10.99
CA THR A 464 -2.64 -2.96 -10.93
C THR A 464 -2.44 -2.17 -12.23
N GLU A 465 -3.40 -2.23 -13.17
CA GLU A 465 -3.29 -1.60 -14.49
C GLU A 465 -3.16 -0.08 -14.41
N LYS A 466 -3.71 0.53 -13.36
CA LYS A 466 -3.65 1.98 -13.10
C LYS A 466 -2.62 2.37 -12.03
N LEU A 467 -1.75 1.44 -11.62
CA LEU A 467 -0.79 1.66 -10.54
C LEU A 467 0.05 2.91 -10.76
N ALA A 468 0.66 3.08 -11.94
CA ALA A 468 1.54 4.22 -12.22
C ALA A 468 0.84 5.60 -12.17
N ALA A 469 -0.40 5.68 -12.63
CA ALA A 469 -1.18 6.92 -12.58
C ALA A 469 -1.61 7.24 -11.14
N ARG A 470 -2.05 6.23 -10.39
CA ARG A 470 -2.50 6.37 -9.00
C ARG A 470 -1.32 6.61 -8.04
N SER A 471 -0.19 5.94 -8.21
CA SER A 471 1.02 6.14 -7.40
C SER A 471 1.51 7.58 -7.54
N HIS A 472 1.50 8.14 -8.75
CA HIS A 472 1.85 9.54 -8.99
C HIS A 472 0.92 10.50 -8.22
N LEU A 473 -0.40 10.28 -8.31
CA LEU A 473 -1.40 11.09 -7.62
C LEU A 473 -1.18 11.17 -6.09
N TRP A 474 -0.76 10.06 -5.47
CA TRP A 474 -0.52 10.00 -4.03
C TRP A 474 0.88 10.45 -3.62
N SER A 475 1.91 10.12 -4.41
CA SER A 475 3.31 10.41 -4.05
C SER A 475 3.61 11.91 -4.04
N ILE A 476 2.91 12.71 -4.85
CA ILE A 476 3.04 14.18 -4.83
C ILE A 476 2.51 14.83 -3.55
N GLN A 477 1.80 14.08 -2.70
CA GLN A 477 1.28 14.52 -1.40
C GLN A 477 2.20 14.11 -0.23
N ASN A 478 3.19 13.24 -0.48
CA ASN A 478 4.19 12.79 0.51
C ASN A 478 3.58 12.36 1.86
N ASP A 479 4.02 12.91 3.00
CA ASP A 479 3.54 12.58 4.34
C ASP A 479 2.13 13.08 4.66
N LEU A 480 1.62 14.03 3.88
CA LEU A 480 0.37 14.68 4.21
C LEU A 480 -0.88 13.75 4.30
N PRO A 481 -0.97 12.58 3.65
CA PRO A 481 -2.06 11.62 3.86
C PRO A 481 -2.24 11.18 5.32
N TYR A 482 -1.22 11.31 6.18
CA TYR A 482 -1.38 11.10 7.63
C TYR A 482 -2.54 11.91 8.22
N GLY A 483 -2.81 13.11 7.69
CA GLY A 483 -3.89 13.97 8.15
C GLY A 483 -5.31 13.44 7.89
N TRP A 484 -5.48 12.36 7.12
CA TRP A 484 -6.81 11.87 6.75
C TRP A 484 -7.03 10.39 6.91
N ILE A 485 -5.97 9.61 7.17
CA ILE A 485 -6.17 8.24 7.62
C ILE A 485 -6.88 8.28 8.99
N HIS A 486 -7.71 7.29 9.26
CA HIS A 486 -8.34 7.12 10.57
C HIS A 486 -7.81 5.84 11.20
N LEU A 487 -7.07 5.99 12.29
CA LEU A 487 -6.64 4.87 13.11
C LEU A 487 -7.60 4.69 14.30
N ASP A 488 -7.75 3.44 14.75
CA ASP A 488 -8.47 3.17 15.98
C ASP A 488 -7.66 3.70 17.18
N THR A 489 -8.09 4.84 17.71
CA THR A 489 -7.47 5.46 18.90
C THR A 489 -7.62 4.63 20.18
N ARG A 490 -8.41 3.55 20.15
CA ARG A 490 -8.51 2.58 21.24
C ARG A 490 -7.43 1.50 21.16
N ASP A 491 -6.58 1.52 20.14
CA ASP A 491 -5.45 0.60 20.00
C ASP A 491 -4.48 0.70 21.20
N LYS A 492 -3.99 -0.46 21.66
CA LYS A 492 -3.13 -0.56 22.85
C LYS A 492 -1.78 0.14 22.66
N TYR A 493 -1.22 0.10 21.46
CA TYR A 493 0.05 0.78 21.15
C TYR A 493 -0.17 2.28 21.03
N TYR A 494 -1.30 2.71 20.48
CA TYR A 494 -1.69 4.12 20.46
C TYR A 494 -1.74 4.72 21.88
N ALA A 495 -2.43 4.05 22.80
CA ALA A 495 -2.49 4.48 24.19
C ALA A 495 -1.10 4.48 24.86
N PHE A 496 -0.28 3.46 24.57
CA PHE A 496 1.07 3.33 25.11
C PHE A 496 2.01 4.44 24.62
N ILE A 497 2.06 4.70 23.32
CA ILE A 497 2.95 5.70 22.75
C ILE A 497 2.54 7.11 23.20
N LYS A 498 1.23 7.37 23.31
CA LYS A 498 0.69 8.63 23.84
C LYS A 498 1.09 8.87 25.30
N LYS A 499 1.20 7.82 26.10
CA LYS A 499 1.75 7.89 27.46
C LYS A 499 3.25 8.21 27.42
N CYS A 500 4.02 7.52 26.58
CA CYS A 500 5.47 7.75 26.45
C CYS A 500 5.81 9.19 26.08
N VAL A 501 5.10 9.78 25.11
CA VAL A 501 5.28 11.19 24.70
C VAL A 501 5.15 12.16 25.88
N LYS A 502 4.24 11.89 26.83
CA LYS A 502 4.06 12.73 28.01
C LYS A 502 5.17 12.55 29.05
N GLU A 503 5.77 11.37 29.12
CA GLU A 503 6.78 11.00 30.11
C GLU A 503 8.21 11.39 29.69
N THR A 504 8.44 11.63 28.38
CA THR A 504 9.77 11.96 27.84
C THR A 504 9.76 13.31 27.10
N PRO A 505 9.52 14.44 27.80
CA PRO A 505 9.59 15.75 27.18
C PRO A 505 11.02 16.05 26.72
N GLY A 506 11.16 16.62 25.51
CA GLY A 506 12.45 17.06 24.97
C GLY A 506 13.21 16.04 24.12
N LEU A 507 12.73 14.80 24.02
CA LEU A 507 13.25 13.83 23.04
C LEU A 507 12.65 14.05 21.66
N THR A 508 13.40 13.69 20.63
CA THR A 508 12.92 13.63 19.24
C THR A 508 11.91 12.51 19.07
N PHE A 509 11.06 12.56 18.04
CA PHE A 509 10.10 11.48 17.78
C PHE A 509 10.79 10.14 17.47
N ALA A 510 11.93 10.16 16.77
CA ALA A 510 12.73 8.96 16.53
C ALA A 510 13.27 8.36 17.84
N GLU A 511 13.75 9.19 18.77
CA GLU A 511 14.19 8.73 20.10
C GLU A 511 13.04 8.21 20.94
N ILE A 512 11.88 8.87 20.94
CA ILE A 512 10.68 8.39 21.63
C ILE A 512 10.29 7.01 21.07
N ALA A 513 10.21 6.85 19.75
CA ALA A 513 9.88 5.56 19.13
C ALA A 513 10.84 4.44 19.57
N ARG A 514 12.14 4.74 19.57
CA ARG A 514 13.19 3.80 20.00
C ARG A 514 13.07 3.45 21.48
N GLU A 515 13.02 4.44 22.37
CA GLU A 515 12.89 4.17 23.80
C GLU A 515 11.59 3.42 24.14
N SER A 516 10.49 3.81 23.50
CA SER A 516 9.20 3.16 23.67
C SER A 516 9.25 1.71 23.20
N SER A 517 9.91 1.39 22.09
CA SER A 517 10.04 0.01 21.61
C SER A 517 10.84 -0.84 22.61
N TYR A 518 11.93 -0.33 23.16
CA TYR A 518 12.69 -0.98 24.24
C TYR A 518 11.85 -1.22 25.49
N LYS A 519 11.14 -0.19 25.96
CA LYS A 519 10.26 -0.27 27.14
C LYS A 519 9.15 -1.30 26.93
N TYR A 520 8.54 -1.33 25.74
CA TYR A 520 7.45 -2.25 25.42
C TYR A 520 7.93 -3.70 25.34
N VAL A 521 9.05 -3.96 24.64
CA VAL A 521 9.65 -5.30 24.55
C VAL A 521 10.09 -5.83 25.91
N LYS A 522 10.55 -4.97 26.82
CA LYS A 522 10.88 -5.38 28.20
C LYS A 522 9.65 -5.89 28.97
N LEU A 523 8.47 -5.35 28.69
CA LEU A 523 7.19 -5.80 29.26
C LEU A 523 6.64 -7.03 28.52
N HIS A 524 6.99 -7.19 27.25
CA HIS A 524 6.52 -8.24 26.35
C HIS A 524 7.70 -8.91 25.62
N SER A 525 8.45 -9.75 26.34
CA SER A 525 9.71 -10.32 25.85
C SER A 525 9.57 -11.13 24.56
N SER A 526 8.40 -11.71 24.29
CA SER A 526 8.09 -12.42 23.03
C SER A 526 8.18 -11.54 21.78
N LEU A 527 8.11 -10.22 21.93
CA LEU A 527 8.23 -9.27 20.82
C LEU A 527 9.67 -8.82 20.55
N HIS A 528 10.66 -9.32 21.30
CA HIS A 528 12.06 -8.92 21.13
C HIS A 528 12.57 -9.09 19.69
N PRO A 529 12.28 -10.19 18.96
CA PRO A 529 12.69 -10.34 17.56
C PRO A 529 12.10 -9.28 16.61
N TRP A 530 11.00 -8.64 17.01
CA TRP A 530 10.26 -7.66 16.22
C TRP A 530 10.50 -6.21 16.64
N ARG A 531 11.49 -5.96 17.51
CA ARG A 531 11.74 -4.62 18.09
C ARG A 531 11.90 -3.53 17.03
N GLU A 532 12.66 -3.81 15.98
CA GLU A 532 12.91 -2.82 14.91
C GLU A 532 11.63 -2.47 14.15
N GLU A 533 10.80 -3.46 13.85
CA GLU A 533 9.48 -3.23 13.23
C GLU A 533 8.51 -2.53 14.18
N LEU A 534 8.62 -2.79 15.48
CA LEU A 534 7.85 -2.09 16.50
C LEU A 534 8.27 -0.61 16.62
N GLU A 535 9.56 -0.30 16.54
CA GLU A 535 10.09 1.07 16.49
C GLU A 535 9.52 1.83 15.30
N LYS A 536 9.53 1.24 14.10
CA LYS A 536 8.92 1.83 12.89
C LYS A 536 7.42 2.06 13.06
N TYR A 537 6.72 1.10 13.66
CA TYR A 537 5.28 1.23 13.95
C TYR A 537 5.02 2.35 14.98
N PHE A 538 5.84 2.50 16.00
CA PHE A 538 5.72 3.61 16.95
C PHE A 538 6.00 4.96 16.30
N LEU A 539 6.98 5.04 15.41
CA LEU A 539 7.22 6.25 14.62
C LEU A 539 6.02 6.60 13.73
N PHE A 540 5.40 5.60 13.09
CA PHE A 540 4.14 5.76 12.34
C PHE A 540 3.03 6.35 13.23
N LEU A 541 2.83 5.81 14.43
CA LEU A 541 1.81 6.32 15.37
C LEU A 541 2.13 7.73 15.85
N LEU A 542 3.40 8.06 16.10
CA LEU A 542 3.83 9.41 16.48
C LEU A 542 3.57 10.44 15.38
N LYS A 543 3.91 10.12 14.12
CA LYS A 543 3.56 10.96 12.98
C LYS A 543 2.05 11.10 12.86
N TYR A 544 1.30 10.02 12.95
CA TYR A 544 -0.16 10.08 12.92
C TYR A 544 -0.71 11.01 14.02
N MET A 545 -0.20 10.91 15.25
CA MET A 545 -0.56 11.82 16.34
C MET A 545 -0.18 13.26 16.02
N TRP A 546 0.96 13.53 15.42
CA TRP A 546 1.36 14.89 15.02
C TRP A 546 0.38 15.51 14.01
N TYR A 547 -0.02 14.74 13.00
CA TYR A 547 -0.94 15.23 11.96
C TYR A 547 -2.40 15.30 12.42
N ASN A 548 -2.79 14.62 13.50
CA ASN A 548 -4.20 14.52 13.91
C ASN A 548 -4.51 15.06 15.30
N GLU A 549 -3.57 15.03 16.24
CA GLU A 549 -3.69 15.51 17.60
C GLU A 549 -2.80 16.76 17.84
N ASN A 550 -3.11 17.57 18.86
CA ASN A 550 -2.22 18.58 19.45
C ASN A 550 -1.95 19.92 18.74
N ARG A 551 -2.71 20.35 17.72
CA ARG A 551 -2.63 21.76 17.26
C ARG A 551 -4.00 22.37 17.03
N SER A 552 -4.04 23.71 17.08
CA SER A 552 -5.25 24.52 16.94
C SER A 552 -6.11 24.00 15.80
N SER A 553 -7.42 23.98 16.05
CA SER A 553 -8.47 23.61 15.11
C SER A 553 -8.32 24.26 13.72
N HIS A 554 -7.60 25.38 13.66
CA HIS A 554 -7.41 26.21 12.47
C HIS A 554 -6.15 25.87 11.66
N SER A 555 -5.28 24.97 12.14
CA SER A 555 -4.07 24.57 11.40
C SER A 555 -4.36 23.56 10.29
N SER A 556 -3.92 23.86 9.07
CA SER A 556 -4.02 22.97 7.92
C SER A 556 -3.03 21.80 7.98
N THR A 557 -3.25 20.74 7.20
CA THR A 557 -2.32 19.59 7.14
C THR A 557 -0.95 20.01 6.59
N PHE A 558 -0.93 20.98 5.67
CA PHE A 558 0.30 21.54 5.11
C PHE A 558 1.15 22.27 6.17
N GLU A 559 0.52 23.08 7.03
CA GLU A 559 1.23 23.74 8.13
C GLU A 559 1.84 22.72 9.10
N ARG A 560 1.12 21.61 9.38
CA ARG A 560 1.63 20.52 10.22
C ARG A 560 2.86 19.84 9.59
N LEU A 561 2.91 19.71 8.27
CA LEU A 561 4.09 19.21 7.55
C LEU A 561 5.28 20.17 7.72
N ILE A 562 5.09 21.47 7.55
CA ILE A 562 6.15 22.49 7.75
C ILE A 562 6.77 22.32 9.14
N LEU A 563 5.90 22.28 10.16
CA LEU A 563 6.31 22.19 11.56
C LEU A 563 6.97 20.84 11.90
N TRP A 564 6.54 19.75 11.26
CA TRP A 564 7.17 18.44 11.42
C TRP A 564 8.64 18.48 10.94
N HIS A 565 8.86 18.95 9.72
CA HIS A 565 10.20 18.99 9.14
C HIS A 565 11.10 20.04 9.78
N GLU A 566 10.54 21.15 10.26
CA GLU A 566 11.29 22.10 11.08
C GLU A 566 11.80 21.44 12.37
N HIS A 567 10.92 20.76 13.10
CA HIS A 567 11.28 20.03 14.32
C HIS A 567 12.38 19.01 14.06
N GLU A 568 12.28 18.23 12.97
CA GLU A 568 13.30 17.26 12.58
C GLU A 568 14.64 17.90 12.19
N LEU A 569 14.63 19.05 11.51
CA LEU A 569 15.87 19.77 11.16
C LEU A 569 16.59 20.32 12.40
N LEU A 570 15.83 20.88 13.33
CA LEU A 570 16.36 21.41 14.60
C LEU A 570 16.88 20.30 15.51
N SER A 571 16.28 19.12 15.45
CA SER A 571 16.66 18.01 16.29
C SER A 571 17.95 17.28 15.85
N HIS A 572 18.22 17.23 14.54
CA HIS A 572 19.38 16.52 13.99
C HIS A 572 20.65 17.37 13.89
N ARG A 573 20.56 18.71 13.99
CA ARG A 573 21.73 19.60 13.84
C ARG A 573 21.84 20.57 14.99
N GLN A 574 22.75 20.27 15.92
CA GLN A 574 23.18 21.26 16.92
C GLN A 574 23.80 22.47 16.20
N ALA A 575 23.22 23.66 16.44
CA ALA A 575 23.70 24.97 15.98
C ALA A 575 23.70 25.22 14.45
N MET A 576 22.55 25.09 13.77
CA MET A 576 22.35 25.81 12.51
C MET A 576 21.83 27.23 12.76
N PHE A 577 22.35 28.20 12.00
CA PHE A 577 21.78 29.55 11.98
C PHE A 577 20.33 29.49 11.49
N PRO A 578 19.41 30.29 12.07
CA PRO A 578 17.99 30.29 11.70
C PRO A 578 17.74 30.39 10.19
N ASP A 579 18.48 31.26 9.50
CA ASP A 579 18.36 31.48 8.05
C ASP A 579 18.69 30.22 7.24
N LEU A 580 19.68 29.43 7.67
CA LEU A 580 20.07 28.18 7.00
C LEU A 580 19.05 27.07 7.25
N VAL A 581 18.43 27.04 8.44
CA VAL A 581 17.33 26.10 8.75
C VAL A 581 16.16 26.39 7.83
N GLN A 582 15.79 27.67 7.72
CA GLN A 582 14.67 28.10 6.88
C GLN A 582 14.90 27.81 5.40
N SER A 583 16.07 28.13 4.85
CA SER A 583 16.38 27.84 3.45
C SER A 583 16.34 26.33 3.17
N THR A 584 16.95 25.53 4.05
CA THR A 584 16.96 24.06 3.95
C THR A 584 15.55 23.48 4.03
N LEU A 585 14.71 24.00 4.93
CA LEU A 585 13.32 23.57 5.08
C LEU A 585 12.52 23.86 3.81
N ILE A 586 12.65 25.06 3.24
CA ILE A 586 11.96 25.45 2.01
C ILE A 586 12.37 24.54 0.84
N ASP A 587 13.66 24.28 0.68
CA ASP A 587 14.15 23.40 -0.39
C ASP A 587 13.68 21.95 -0.20
N THR A 588 13.65 21.48 1.05
CA THR A 588 13.11 20.17 1.40
C THR A 588 11.63 20.07 1.05
N LEU A 589 10.80 21.03 1.49
CA LEU A 589 9.37 21.05 1.21
C LEU A 589 9.06 21.12 -0.29
N LYS A 590 9.81 21.91 -1.06
CA LYS A 590 9.66 21.99 -2.53
C LYS A 590 9.91 20.64 -3.21
N ASN A 591 10.82 19.83 -2.68
CA ASN A 591 11.12 18.49 -3.19
C ASN A 591 10.07 17.44 -2.75
N LEU A 592 9.54 17.56 -1.54
CA LEU A 592 8.56 16.61 -0.99
C LEU A 592 7.16 16.83 -1.59
N VAL A 593 6.71 18.08 -1.69
CA VAL A 593 5.34 18.43 -2.12
C VAL A 593 5.35 19.44 -3.28
N PRO A 594 5.84 19.04 -4.47
CA PRO A 594 6.17 19.98 -5.56
C PRO A 594 4.98 20.75 -6.14
N TYR A 595 3.74 20.30 -5.88
CA TYR A 595 2.50 20.93 -6.34
C TYR A 595 1.91 21.91 -5.33
N LEU A 596 2.39 21.94 -4.09
CA LEU A 596 1.89 22.87 -3.06
C LEU A 596 2.71 24.16 -3.04
N PRO A 597 2.08 25.32 -2.74
CA PRO A 597 2.76 26.60 -2.66
C PRO A 597 3.67 26.65 -1.41
N VAL A 598 4.98 26.53 -1.62
CA VAL A 598 5.98 26.72 -0.56
C VAL A 598 6.55 28.13 -0.67
N GLU A 599 5.96 29.07 0.05
CA GLU A 599 6.35 30.47 0.09
C GLU A 599 7.12 30.77 1.39
N GLU A 600 8.24 31.50 1.28
CA GLU A 600 9.10 31.84 2.41
C GLU A 600 8.34 32.62 3.50
N SER A 601 7.50 33.58 3.10
CA SER A 601 6.68 34.37 4.04
C SER A 601 5.69 33.50 4.82
N HIS A 602 5.07 32.53 4.16
CA HIS A 602 4.13 31.62 4.81
C HIS A 602 4.86 30.66 5.77
N VAL A 603 5.97 30.06 5.33
CA VAL A 603 6.81 29.19 6.17
C VAL A 603 7.27 29.95 7.43
N THR A 604 7.72 31.21 7.27
CA THR A 604 8.10 32.06 8.41
C THR A 604 6.94 32.26 9.38
N SER A 605 5.75 32.62 8.87
CA SER A 605 4.58 32.88 9.71
C SER A 605 4.09 31.65 10.50
N VAL A 606 4.31 30.46 9.95
CA VAL A 606 3.93 29.18 10.59
C VAL A 606 4.90 28.82 11.72
N ILE A 607 6.19 29.06 11.51
CA ILE A 607 7.26 28.74 12.47
C ILE A 607 7.30 29.75 13.63
N GLN A 608 7.04 31.03 13.33
CA GLN A 608 7.03 32.12 14.31
C GLN A 608 5.61 32.71 14.41
N PRO A 609 4.66 31.99 15.04
CA PRO A 609 3.32 32.53 15.24
C PRO A 609 3.40 33.74 16.18
N THR A 610 3.01 34.91 15.68
CA THR A 610 2.97 36.19 16.40
C THR A 610 2.01 36.20 17.57
#